data_AF-A0AAW5FXT0-F1
#
_entry.id   AF-A0AAW5FXT0-F1
#
_cell.length_a   1.000
_cell.length_b   1.000
_cell.length_c   1.000
_cell.angle_alpha   90.00
_cell.angle_beta   90.00
_cell.angle_gamma   90.00
#
_symmetry.space_group_name_H-M   'P 1'
#
loop_
_entity.id
_entity.type
_entity.pdbx_description
1 polymer ?
#
loop_
_entity_poly.entity_id
_entity_poly.type
_entity_poly.pdbx_seq_one_letter_code
_entity_poly.pdbx_strand_id
1 'polypeptide(L)' 'MVSLFADDSEQIDRRTSRSIRDAVGERLQQSLRPEARLPTHLEQLLNELKQRERDSH' A
#
# COMPACT_ATOMS: atom_id res chain seq x y z
N MET A 1 -26.43 -13.22 -19.98
CA MET A 1 -26.69 -12.28 -18.87
C MET A 1 -25.56 -11.25 -18.90
N VAL A 2 -25.80 -10.10 -19.54
CA VAL A 2 -24.79 -9.04 -19.69
C VAL A 2 -24.50 -8.42 -18.31
N SER A 3 -23.22 -8.34 -17.95
CA SER A 3 -22.77 -7.60 -16.77
C SER A 3 -23.12 -6.12 -16.97
N LEU A 4 -24.12 -5.64 -16.23
CA LEU A 4 -24.63 -4.26 -16.31
C LEU A 4 -23.68 -3.24 -15.63
N PHE A 5 -22.44 -3.63 -15.30
CA PHE A 5 -21.48 -2.78 -14.60
C PHE A 5 -20.33 -2.27 -15.47
N ALA A 6 -20.35 -2.50 -16.79
CA ALA A 6 -19.18 -2.29 -17.64
C ALA A 6 -19.35 -1.29 -18.80
N ASP A 7 -20.44 -0.51 -18.87
CA ASP A 7 -20.64 0.40 -20.01
C ASP A 7 -21.06 1.85 -19.63
N ASP A 8 -21.42 2.12 -18.37
CA ASP A 8 -21.77 3.47 -17.89
C ASP A 8 -20.60 4.17 -17.16
N SER A 9 -19.42 3.55 -17.08
CA SER A 9 -18.23 4.24 -16.60
C SER A 9 -17.69 5.11 -17.73
N GLU A 10 -17.87 6.43 -17.64
CA GLU A 10 -17.03 7.36 -18.43
C GLU A 10 -15.58 6.89 -18.32
N GLN A 11 -14.98 6.51 -19.45
CA GLN A 11 -13.61 6.02 -19.45
C GLN A 11 -12.71 7.18 -19.05
N ILE A 12 -12.25 7.15 -17.79
CA ILE A 12 -11.27 8.11 -17.30
C ILE A 12 -10.01 7.92 -18.12
N ASP A 13 -9.63 8.96 -18.87
CA ASP A 13 -8.45 8.90 -19.71
C ASP A 13 -7.18 8.67 -18.85
N ARG A 14 -6.12 8.17 -19.50
CA ARG A 14 -4.89 7.79 -18.82
C ARG A 14 -4.25 8.96 -18.06
N ARG A 15 -4.35 10.19 -18.57
CA ARG A 15 -3.79 11.39 -17.94
C ARG A 15 -4.57 11.71 -16.66
N THR A 16 -5.90 11.69 -16.72
CA THR A 16 -6.74 11.94 -15.54
C THR A 16 -6.55 10.85 -14.49
N SER A 17 -6.53 9.58 -14.89
CA SER A 17 -6.23 8.46 -13.99
C SER A 17 -4.88 8.60 -13.27
N ARG A 18 -3.85 9.06 -13.99
CA ARG A 18 -2.53 9.34 -13.42
C ARG A 18 -2.59 10.49 -12.43
N SER A 19 -3.20 11.61 -12.81
CA SER A 19 -3.34 12.78 -11.94
C SER A 19 -4.04 12.45 -10.63
N ILE A 20 -5.09 11.62 -10.67
CA ILE A 20 -5.78 11.16 -9.47
C ILE A 20 -4.85 10.31 -8.60
N ARG A 21 -4.14 9.34 -9.20
CA ARG A 21 -3.21 8.47 -8.48
C ARG A 21 -2.10 9.26 -7.78
N ASP A 22 -1.54 10.24 -8.48
CA ASP A 22 -0.46 11.06 -7.95
C ASP A 22 -0.97 11.91 -6.77
N ALA A 23 -2.09 12.61 -6.94
CA ALA A 23 -2.69 13.43 -5.88
C ALA A 23 -3.12 12.61 -4.65
N VAL A 24 -3.70 11.42 -4.87
CA VAL A 24 -4.05 10.49 -3.79
C VAL A 24 -2.79 9.99 -3.09
N GLY A 25 -1.76 9.61 -3.86
CA GLY A 25 -0.47 9.17 -3.33
C GLY A 25 0.19 10.22 -2.44
N GLU A 26 0.24 11.47 -2.90
CA GLU A 26 0.77 12.60 -2.12
C GLU A 26 -0.02 12.80 -0.82
N ARG A 27 -1.36 12.79 -0.89
CA ARG A 27 -2.20 12.96 0.30
C ARG A 27 -2.04 11.81 1.30
N LEU A 28 -1.91 10.58 0.81
CA LEU A 28 -1.65 9.42 1.66
C LEU A 28 -0.30 9.53 2.36
N GLN A 29 0.76 9.94 1.65
CA GLN A 29 2.07 10.16 2.27
C GLN A 29 2.06 11.25 3.34
N GLN A 30 1.26 12.31 3.15
CA GLN A 30 1.10 13.37 4.14
C GLN A 30 0.35 12.89 5.38
N SER A 31 -0.70 12.09 5.20
CA SER A 31 -1.62 11.67 6.27
C SER A 31 -1.14 10.44 7.03
N LEU A 32 -0.52 9.50 6.32
CA LEU A 32 -0.03 8.21 6.81
C LEU A 32 1.50 8.19 6.74
N ARG A 33 2.15 9.24 7.24
CA ARG A 33 3.61 9.30 7.26
C ARG A 33 4.12 8.00 7.91
N PRO A 34 4.91 7.18 7.20
CA PRO A 34 5.43 5.95 7.77
C PRO A 34 6.17 6.29 9.04
N GLU A 35 5.80 5.67 10.17
CA GLU A 35 6.58 5.85 11.38
C GLU A 35 8.01 5.38 11.10
N ALA A 36 8.99 6.23 11.41
CA ALA A 36 10.40 5.90 11.17
C ALA A 36 10.86 4.69 12.00
N ARG A 37 10.11 4.34 13.05
CA ARG A 37 10.33 3.16 13.88
C ARG A 37 9.09 2.30 13.90
N LEU A 38 9.34 1.00 13.86
CA LEU A 38 8.29 0.00 14.03
C LEU A 38 7.82 0.04 15.49
N PRO A 39 6.53 -0.25 15.74
CA PRO A 39 6.05 -0.56 17.08
C PRO A 39 6.94 -1.62 17.75
N THR A 40 7.25 -1.45 19.04
CA THR A 40 8.18 -2.32 19.78
C THR A 40 7.86 -3.80 19.65
N HIS A 41 6.57 -4.16 19.63
CA HIS A 41 6.16 -5.55 19.46
C HIS A 41 6.53 -6.12 18.09
N LEU A 42 6.38 -5.33 17.02
CA LEU A 42 6.78 -5.75 15.67
C LEU A 42 8.31 -5.86 15.55
N GLU A 43 9.06 -4.96 16.18
CA GLU A 43 10.52 -5.08 16.24
C GLU A 43 10.96 -6.39 16.92
N GLN A 44 10.32 -6.75 18.03
CA GLN A 44 10.59 -8.01 18.74
C GLN A 44 10.30 -9.23 17.87
N LEU A 45 9.13 -9.29 17.23
CA LEU A 45 8.76 -10.39 16.34
C LEU A 45 9.72 -10.54 15.15
N LEU A 46 10.14 -9.42 14.54
CA LEU A 46 11.13 -9.46 13.46
C LEU A 46 12.51 -9.92 13.92
N ASN A 47 12.92 -9.54 15.13
CA ASN A 47 14.18 -10.00 15.71
C ASN A 47 14.13 -11.51 15.98
N GLU A 48 13.03 -12.03 16.52
CA GLU A 48 12.83 -13.46 16.71
C GLU A 48 12.86 -14.23 15.39
N LEU A 49 12.17 -13.72 14.36
CA LEU A 49 12.15 -14.35 13.03
C LEU A 49 13.57 -14.45 12.45
N LYS A 50 14.30 -13.33 12.46
CA LYS A 50 15.71 -13.30 12.01
C LYS A 50 16.61 -14.21 12.83
N GLN A 51 16.33 -14.39 14.11
CA GLN A 51 17.10 -15.30 14.96
C GLN A 51 16.87 -16.75 14.54
N ARG A 52 15.62 -17.17 14.35
CA ARG A 52 15.27 -18.53 13.92
C ARG A 52 15.84 -18.90 12.54
N GLU A 53 15.85 -17.94 11.61
CA GLU A 53 16.47 -18.14 10.29
C GLU A 53 17.98 -18.38 10.38
N ARG A 54 18.66 -17.65 11.27
CA ARG A 54 20.10 -17.81 11.53
C ARG A 54 20.41 -19.12 12.25
N ASP A 55 19.56 -19.54 13.18
CA ASP A 55 19.74 -20.78 13.95
C ASP A 55 19.37 -22.04 13.13
N SER A 56 18.67 -21.88 12.01
CA SER A 56 18.33 -22.97 11.09
C SER A 56 19.36 -23.17 9.95
N HIS A 57 20.44 -22.38 9.92
CA HIS A 57 21.58 -22.52 9.01
C HIS A 57 22.81 -23.01 9.77
#